data_AF-A0A6M8HYE7-F1
#
_entry.id   AF-A0A6M8HYE7-F1
#
_cell.length_a   1.000
_cell.length_b   1.000
_cell.length_c   1.000
_cell.angle_alpha   90.00
_cell.angle_beta   90.00
_cell.angle_gamma   90.00
#
_symmetry.space_group_name_H-M   'P 1'
#
loop_
_entity.id
_entity.type
_entity.pdbx_description
1 polymer ?
#
loop_
_entity_poly.entity_id
_entity_poly.type
_entity_poly.pdbx_seq_one_letter_code
_entity_poly.pdbx_strand_id
1 'polypeptide(L)'
;MIEALPEAKAMLADRGYDANWFRTALTASGITPSIPSKVNHKVPVPHNRPLYRQRHRIENMFGKLNDWRIHTRYYRCAHTFMSAICIAATVIFWL
;
A
#
# COMPACT_ATOMS: atom_id res chain seq x y z
N MET A 1 -2.66 12.32 10.24
CA MET A 1 -2.31 11.27 9.25
C MET A 1 -2.65 9.88 9.77
N ILE A 2 -2.29 9.53 11.00
CA ILE A 2 -2.65 8.23 11.61
C ILE A 2 -4.12 8.21 12.06
N GLU A 3 -4.63 9.32 12.58
CA GLU A 3 -6.05 9.47 12.98
C GLU A 3 -7.06 9.39 11.82
N ALA A 4 -6.59 9.49 10.58
CA ALA A 4 -7.42 9.34 9.39
C ALA A 4 -7.41 7.90 8.82
N LEU A 5 -6.66 6.98 9.44
CA LEU A 5 -6.65 5.59 9.02
C LEU A 5 -7.96 4.91 9.44
N PRO A 6 -8.54 4.07 8.58
CA PRO A 6 -9.69 3.27 8.96
C PRO A 6 -9.31 2.27 10.05
N GLU A 7 -10.29 1.86 10.86
CA GLU A 7 -10.07 0.78 11.83
C GLU A 7 -9.66 -0.50 11.11
N ALA A 8 -8.45 -0.98 11.40
CA ALA A 8 -7.88 -2.15 10.78
C ALA A 8 -7.07 -2.98 11.79
N LYS A 9 -7.17 -4.31 11.71
CA LYS A 9 -6.42 -5.20 12.61
C LYS A 9 -4.91 -5.19 12.34
N ALA A 10 -4.53 -4.98 11.09
CA ALA A 10 -3.13 -4.96 10.67
C ALA A 10 -2.90 -3.99 9.52
N MET A 11 -1.74 -3.34 9.52
CA MET A 11 -1.30 -2.46 8.45
C MET A 11 -0.19 -3.12 7.64
N LEU A 12 -0.40 -3.19 6.32
CA LEU A 12 0.63 -3.56 5.35
C LEU A 12 1.27 -2.29 4.80
N ALA A 13 2.59 -2.18 4.88
CA ALA A 13 3.31 -1.04 4.32
C ALA A 13 4.67 -1.45 3.76
N ASP A 14 5.21 -0.59 2.90
CA ASP A 14 6.58 -0.70 2.40
C ASP A 14 7.62 -0.62 3.50
N ARG A 15 8.76 -1.26 3.23
CA ARG A 15 9.98 -1.12 4.02
C ARG A 15 10.38 0.35 4.23
N GLY A 16 10.02 1.25 3.30
CA GLY A 16 10.23 2.69 3.43
C GLY A 16 9.58 3.30 4.67
N TYR A 17 8.41 2.78 5.08
CA TYR A 17 7.64 3.19 6.26
C TYR A 17 8.14 2.56 7.56
N ASP A 18 9.27 1.85 7.53
CA ASP A 18 9.94 1.39 8.74
C ASP A 18 10.54 2.59 9.49
N ALA A 19 9.71 3.18 10.35
CA ALA A 19 10.07 4.23 11.28
C ALA A 19 9.50 3.89 12.66
N ASN A 20 10.32 4.03 13.70
CA ASN A 20 9.93 3.65 15.07
C ASN A 20 8.72 4.44 15.55
N TRP A 21 8.70 5.75 15.32
CA TRP A 21 7.55 6.60 15.67
C TRP A 21 6.26 6.15 14.99
N PHE A 22 6.34 5.65 13.76
CA PHE A 22 5.19 5.20 12.99
C PHE A 22 4.66 3.86 13.53
N ARG A 23 5.54 2.92 13.84
CA ARG A 23 5.17 1.65 14.49
C ARG A 23 4.52 1.88 15.86
N THR A 24 5.11 2.75 16.69
CA THR A 24 4.57 3.08 18.01
C THR A 24 3.18 3.69 17.90
N ALA A 25 2.97 4.61 16.97
CA ALA A 25 1.67 5.24 16.79
C ALA A 25 0.60 4.28 16.21
N LEU A 26 1.00 3.33 15.35
CA LEU A 26 0.10 2.25 14.91
C LEU A 26 -0.30 1.34 16.06
N THR A 27 0.66 0.92 16.89
CA THR A 27 0.38 0.10 18.08
C THR A 27 -0.50 0.85 19.09
N ALA A 28 -0.28 2.15 19.28
CA ALA A 28 -1.14 3.01 20.11
C ALA A 28 -2.58 3.09 19.58
N SER A 29 -2.75 2.98 18.26
CA SER A 29 -4.06 2.96 17.60
C SER A 29 -4.67 1.54 17.52
N GLY A 30 -4.05 0.53 18.14
CA GLY A 30 -4.51 -0.87 18.10
C GLY A 30 -4.24 -1.61 16.78
N ILE A 31 -3.48 -1.01 15.86
CA ILE A 31 -3.20 -1.57 14.53
C ILE A 31 -1.86 -2.32 14.59
N THR A 32 -1.83 -3.59 14.16
CA THR A 32 -0.58 -4.36 14.11
C THR A 32 0.26 -3.99 12.88
N PRO A 33 1.49 -3.45 13.02
CA PRO A 33 2.32 -3.09 11.88
C PRO A 33 2.96 -4.33 11.24
N SER A 34 2.47 -4.74 10.07
CA SER A 34 3.07 -5.79 9.25
C SER A 34 4.05 -5.20 8.22
N ILE A 35 5.05 -4.47 8.74
CA ILE A 35 6.05 -3.75 7.95
C ILE A 35 7.39 -4.49 8.06
N PRO A 36 8.06 -4.81 6.94
CA PRO A 36 9.37 -5.44 6.99
C PRO A 36 10.42 -4.43 7.51
N SER A 37 11.32 -4.92 8.36
CA SER A 37 12.44 -4.13 8.88
C SER A 37 13.37 -3.67 7.75
N LYS A 38 13.90 -2.45 7.85
CA LYS A 38 15.02 -1.98 7.02
C LYS A 38 16.27 -2.82 7.29
N VAL A 39 17.10 -2.96 6.26
CA VAL A 39 18.37 -3.72 6.32
C VAL A 39 19.32 -3.13 7.37
N ASN A 40 19.28 -1.81 7.56
CA ASN A 40 20.14 -1.09 8.51
C ASN A 40 19.55 -1.01 9.93
N HIS A 41 18.42 -1.68 10.19
CA HIS A 41 17.80 -1.64 11.52
C HIS A 41 18.58 -2.56 12.48
N LYS A 42 19.01 -2.03 13.64
CA LYS A 42 19.87 -2.75 14.60
C LYS A 42 19.25 -4.06 15.10
N VAL A 43 17.93 -4.10 15.26
CA VAL A 43 17.18 -5.28 15.73
C VAL A 43 16.08 -5.58 14.72
N PRO A 44 16.13 -6.70 13.98
CA PRO A 44 15.08 -7.03 13.02
C PRO A 44 13.73 -7.18 13.72
N VAL A 45 12.74 -6.38 13.31
CA VAL A 45 11.38 -6.51 13.86
C VAL A 45 10.66 -7.66 13.16
N PRO A 46 10.13 -8.66 13.90
CA PRO A 46 9.34 -9.73 13.30
C PRO A 46 8.09 -9.15 12.65
N HIS A 47 7.78 -9.63 11.45
CA HIS A 47 6.56 -9.24 10.73
C HIS A 47 5.84 -10.48 10.21
N ASN A 48 4.53 -10.35 9.99
CA ASN A 48 3.71 -11.42 9.44
C ASN A 48 4.04 -11.61 7.95
N ARG A 49 4.96 -12.55 7.66
CA ARG A 49 5.32 -12.95 6.29
C ARG A 49 4.12 -13.36 5.41
N PRO A 50 3.15 -14.17 5.86
CA PRO A 50 2.02 -14.56 5.01
C PRO A 50 1.14 -13.36 4.64
N LEU A 51 0.93 -12.44 5.58
CA LEU A 51 0.20 -11.20 5.34
C LEU A 51 0.96 -10.30 4.37
N TYR A 52 2.28 -10.16 4.55
CA TYR A 52 3.12 -9.37 3.66
C TYR A 52 3.13 -9.89 2.21
N ARG A 53 3.04 -11.21 1.99
CA ARG A 53 2.92 -11.79 0.63
C ARG A 53 1.68 -11.29 -0.13
N GLN A 54 0.60 -10.92 0.57
CA GLN A 54 -0.61 -10.41 -0.09
C GLN A 54 -0.35 -9.08 -0.82
N ARG A 55 0.70 -8.35 -0.44
CA ARG A 55 1.13 -7.13 -1.13
C ARG A 55 1.45 -7.35 -2.61
N HIS A 56 1.92 -8.55 -2.98
CA HIS A 56 2.18 -8.89 -4.36
C HIS A 56 0.93 -8.74 -5.26
N ARG A 57 -0.27 -9.00 -4.73
CA ARG A 57 -1.52 -8.77 -5.47
C ARG A 57 -1.75 -7.29 -5.76
N ILE A 58 -1.43 -6.43 -4.80
CA ILE A 58 -1.53 -4.97 -4.92
C ILE A 58 -0.50 -4.46 -5.93
N GLU A 59 0.74 -4.95 -5.85
CA GLU A 59 1.80 -4.60 -6.82
C GLU A 59 1.46 -5.03 -8.24
N ASN A 60 0.93 -6.25 -8.41
CA ASN A 60 0.47 -6.72 -9.72
C ASN A 60 -0.66 -5.84 -10.25
N MET A 61 -1.55 -5.36 -9.38
CA MET A 61 -2.60 -4.44 -9.80
C MET A 61 -2.03 -3.12 -10.32
N PHE A 62 -1.13 -2.49 -9.57
CA PHE A 62 -0.46 -1.28 -10.03
C PHE A 62 0.40 -1.50 -11.27
N GLY A 63 1.05 -2.66 -11.39
CA GLY A 63 1.80 -3.04 -12.58
C GLY A 63 0.93 -3.08 -13.83
N LYS A 64 -0.25 -3.72 -13.76
CA LYS A 64 -1.21 -3.76 -14.88
C LYS A 64 -1.78 -2.37 -15.21
N LEU A 65 -2.05 -1.53 -14.21
CA LEU A 65 -2.48 -0.14 -14.43
C LEU A 65 -1.38 0.71 -15.09
N ASN A 66 -0.12 0.45 -14.75
CA ASN A 66 1.03 1.10 -15.38
C ASN A 66 1.25 0.65 -16.83
N ASP A 67 1.02 -0.63 -17.12
CA ASP A 67 1.09 -1.18 -18.48
C ASP A 67 0.11 -0.48 -19.43
N TRP A 68 -1.08 -0.14 -18.92
CA TRP A 68 -2.09 0.65 -19.62
C TRP A 68 -1.77 2.16 -19.70
N ARG A 69 -0.56 2.56 -19.31
CA ARG A 69 -0.03 3.95 -19.34
C ARG A 69 -0.87 4.97 -18.58
N ILE A 70 -1.66 4.52 -17.59
CA ILE A 70 -2.50 5.40 -16.77
C ILE A 70 -1.63 6.24 -15.83
N HIS A 71 -0.47 5.71 -15.42
CA HIS A 71 0.49 6.39 -14.55
C HIS A 71 1.06 7.68 -15.14
N THR A 72 1.21 7.73 -16.47
CA THR A 72 1.55 8.97 -17.15
C THR A 72 0.32 9.87 -17.12
N ARG A 73 0.34 10.82 -16.18
CA ARG A 73 -0.71 11.80 -15.89
C ARG A 73 -0.90 12.79 -17.05
N TYR A 74 -1.24 12.30 -18.24
CA TYR A 74 -1.60 13.11 -19.40
C TYR A 74 -2.91 13.88 -19.17
N TYR A 75 -3.76 13.38 -18.27
CA TYR A 75 -5.02 14.01 -17.92
C TYR A 75 -4.80 15.16 -16.92
N ARG A 76 -5.05 16.39 -17.37
CA ARG A 76 -4.98 17.62 -16.56
C ARG A 76 -6.07 17.69 -15.49
N CYS A 77 -7.17 16.94 -15.65
CA CYS A 77 -8.31 16.93 -14.75
C CYS A 77 -8.34 15.66 -13.88
N ALA A 78 -8.48 15.84 -12.56
CA ALA A 78 -8.49 14.75 -11.59
C ALA A 78 -9.69 13.80 -11.78
N HIS A 79 -10.85 14.32 -12.20
CA HIS A 79 -12.04 13.51 -12.47
C HIS A 79 -11.81 12.54 -13.63
N THR A 80 -11.29 13.03 -14.76
CA THR A 80 -11.00 12.20 -15.94
C THR A 80 -9.95 11.12 -15.62
N PHE A 81 -8.96 11.46 -14.80
CA PHE A 81 -7.97 10.51 -14.31
C PHE A 81 -8.60 9.40 -13.46
N MET A 82 -9.47 9.75 -12.51
CA MET A 82 -10.18 8.77 -11.69
C MET A 82 -11.07 7.86 -12.55
N SER A 83 -11.83 8.42 -13.49
CA SER A 83 -12.66 7.63 -14.40
C SER A 83 -11.84 6.64 -15.24
N ALA A 84 -10.67 7.05 -15.73
CA ALA A 84 -9.76 6.17 -16.47
C ALA A 84 -9.24 5.02 -15.61
N ILE A 85 -8.87 5.29 -14.34
CA ILE A 85 -8.48 4.24 -13.39
C ILE A 85 -9.63 3.25 -13.16
N CYS A 86 -10.85 3.75 -12.94
CA CYS A 86 -12.02 2.90 -12.71
C CYS A 86 -12.28 1.97 -13.90
N ILE A 87 -12.27 2.51 -15.13
CA ILE A 87 -12.47 1.72 -16.35
C ILE A 87 -11.40 0.64 -16.48
N ALA A 88 -10.13 1.02 -16.33
CA ALA A 88 -9.04 0.06 -16.44
C ALA A 88 -9.10 -1.01 -15.36
N ALA A 89 -9.43 -0.65 -14.12
CA ALA A 89 -9.63 -1.62 -13.05
C ALA A 89 -10.75 -2.60 -13.38
N THR A 90 -11.91 -2.12 -13.88
CA THR A 90 -12.99 -3.03 -14.31
C THR A 90 -12.53 -3.96 -15.42
N VAL A 91 -11.87 -3.45 -16.46
CA VAL A 91 -11.43 -4.28 -17.59
C VAL A 91 -10.35 -5.29 -17.18
N ILE A 92 -9.41 -4.91 -16.31
CA ILE A 92 -8.26 -5.74 -15.93
C ILE A 92 -8.63 -6.83 -14.91
N PHE A 93 -9.62 -6.59 -14.05
CA PHE A 93 -9.98 -7.49 -12.93
C PHE A 93 -11.33 -8.19 -13.09
N TRP A 94 -12.18 -7.77 -14.02
CA TRP A 94 -13.54 -8.32 -14.20
C TRP A 94 -13.79 -9.01 -15.55
N LEU A 95 -13.12 -8.59 -16.62
CA LEU A 95 -13.13 -9.28 -17.93
C LEU A 95 -11.95 -10.26 -18.02
#